data_AF-A0A6G3D256-F1
#
_entry.id   AF-A0A6G3D256-F1
#
_cell.length_a   1.000
_cell.length_b   1.000
_cell.length_c   1.000
_cell.angle_alpha   90.00
_cell.angle_beta   90.00
_cell.angle_gamma   90.00
#
_symmetry.space_group_name_H-M   'P 1'
#
loop_
_entity.id
_entity.type
_entity.pdbx_description
1 polymer ?
#
loop_
_entity_poly.entity_id
_entity_poly.type
_entity_poly.pdbx_seq_one_letter_code
_entity_poly.pdbx_strand_id
1 'polypeptide(L)'
;MPSYLSPGVYVEEVASGSRPIEGVGTSVAAFVGLAPTGPLNEPTLVTNWTQYVAAFGDFTGGYYLAHSVYGFFNNGGSAAYVVRVGGSAEDAAADGSVNGAAAPAAVTGSTAKALPAAEPKQLGTFAVTATAAGQSGPLTVEVADPEGEGPAERFKLIVKDGDKPVETFDVSAKKGNRSYVVTQVKERSKLITVTEAAPSAQLARPENQSLTLPAPPSAAPAVPAGQAESAHPGPAQYLGDSSDRTGFGGLEAIDEISMVAVPDLMAAYQRGAIDLEAVKAVQLGLIAHCELMGDRVAIIDPPPSQNARQIRVWRQETAGYDSKYAALYYPWIKSFDPATGQSRLVPPSGHVAGIWARNDSERGVHKAPANEVVRGAVDLELQITRGEQDLLNPIGVNCIRSFPGRGIRVWGARTLSSDPAWRYLNIRRYFNYLEESILIGTQWVVFEPNDHNLWARIRRNVSAFLVNEWRNGALFGQSPDQAYYVKCDEETNPPESVDLGRVVCEIGIAPVKPAEFVIFRLAQFSSGGGELDE
;
A
#
# COMPACT_ATOMS: atom_id res chain seq x y z
N MET A 1 4.33 -41.21 31.03
CA MET A 1 3.30 -42.11 30.48
C MET A 1 2.19 -42.26 31.51
N PRO A 2 0.92 -42.24 31.12
CA PRO A 2 -0.16 -42.54 32.05
C PRO A 2 -0.02 -44.00 32.51
N SER A 3 -0.21 -44.22 33.81
CA SER A 3 -0.21 -45.56 34.41
C SER A 3 -1.65 -46.01 34.55
N TYR A 4 -2.03 -47.03 33.78
CA TYR A 4 -3.35 -47.65 33.84
C TYR A 4 -3.33 -48.77 34.89
N LEU A 5 -4.05 -48.55 36.00
CA LEU A 5 -4.06 -49.46 37.16
C LEU A 5 -5.29 -50.38 37.19
N SER A 6 -6.06 -50.47 36.10
CA SER A 6 -7.30 -51.26 36.07
C SER A 6 -7.54 -51.86 34.68
N PRO A 7 -8.20 -53.02 34.56
CA PRO A 7 -8.66 -53.51 33.27
C PRO A 7 -9.86 -52.70 32.77
N GLY A 8 -9.79 -52.12 31.57
CA GLY A 8 -10.88 -51.33 30.97
C GLY A 8 -10.58 -50.88 29.54
N VAL A 9 -11.58 -50.31 28.86
CA VAL A 9 -11.39 -49.58 27.59
C VAL A 9 -11.11 -48.12 27.93
N TYR A 10 -9.96 -47.62 27.50
CA TYR A 10 -9.57 -46.22 27.69
C TYR A 10 -9.69 -45.48 26.37
N VAL A 11 -10.27 -44.28 26.44
CA VAL A 11 -10.34 -43.33 25.32
C VAL A 11 -9.46 -42.17 25.70
N GLU A 12 -8.38 -41.95 24.95
CA GLU A 12 -7.52 -40.77 25.05
C GLU A 12 -7.83 -39.83 23.89
N GLU A 13 -7.97 -38.53 24.16
CA GLU A 13 -7.87 -37.52 23.11
C GLU A 13 -6.40 -37.29 22.79
N VAL A 14 -5.91 -37.98 21.77
CA VAL A 14 -4.67 -37.58 21.10
C VAL A 14 -5.03 -36.40 20.21
N ALA A 15 -4.36 -35.25 20.38
CA ALA A 15 -4.48 -34.14 19.45
C ALA A 15 -4.13 -34.64 18.05
N SER A 16 -5.16 -34.89 17.24
CA SER A 16 -5.00 -35.53 15.94
C SER A 16 -4.50 -34.49 14.94
N GLY A 17 -3.22 -34.63 14.57
CA GLY A 17 -2.65 -33.98 13.40
C GLY A 17 -2.20 -32.55 13.63
N SER A 18 -0.94 -32.30 13.25
CA SER A 18 -0.55 -30.98 12.75
C SER A 18 -1.52 -30.54 11.66
N ARG A 19 -1.97 -29.28 11.73
CA ARG A 19 -2.80 -28.70 10.68
C ARG A 19 -2.04 -28.78 9.35
N PRO A 20 -2.70 -29.14 8.23
CA PRO A 20 -2.10 -29.02 6.91
C PRO A 20 -1.55 -27.61 6.69
N ILE A 21 -0.43 -27.50 6.00
CA ILE A 21 0.11 -26.20 5.59
C ILE A 21 -0.77 -25.69 4.47
N GLU A 22 -1.32 -24.49 4.65
CA GLU A 22 -2.10 -23.78 3.65
C GLU A 22 -1.23 -22.72 2.99
N GLY A 23 -1.49 -22.48 1.70
CA GLY A 23 -0.82 -21.43 0.95
C GLY A 23 -1.21 -20.04 1.44
N VAL A 24 -0.22 -19.16 1.61
CA VAL A 24 -0.47 -17.75 1.98
C VAL A 24 -0.96 -16.92 0.79
N GLY A 25 -1.57 -15.77 1.08
CA GLY A 25 -2.00 -14.82 0.06
C GLY A 25 -0.80 -14.13 -0.61
N THR A 26 -0.83 -14.00 -1.94
CA THR A 26 0.26 -13.38 -2.73
C THR A 26 -0.16 -12.11 -3.47
N SER A 27 -1.32 -11.55 -3.10
CA SER A 27 -2.02 -10.49 -3.84
C SER A 27 -2.17 -9.17 -3.08
N VAL A 28 -1.64 -9.08 -1.85
CA VAL A 28 -1.69 -7.85 -1.06
C VAL A 28 -0.57 -6.91 -1.49
N ALA A 29 -0.93 -5.73 -1.95
CA ALA A 29 0.01 -4.68 -2.34
C ALA A 29 0.15 -3.60 -1.25
N ALA A 30 1.27 -2.89 -1.24
CA ALA A 30 1.42 -1.66 -0.49
C ALA A 30 1.81 -0.51 -1.42
N PHE A 31 1.09 0.60 -1.32
CA PHE A 31 1.34 1.81 -2.10
C PHE A 31 1.70 2.96 -1.17
N VAL A 32 2.87 3.57 -1.40
CA VAL A 32 3.33 4.72 -0.65
C VAL A 32 3.35 5.94 -1.56
N GLY A 33 2.67 7.02 -1.16
CA GLY A 33 2.55 8.18 -2.03
C GLY A 33 1.82 9.36 -1.43
N LEU A 34 1.30 10.21 -2.31
CA LEU A 34 0.69 11.48 -1.96
C LEU A 34 -0.82 11.40 -2.12
N ALA A 35 -1.52 11.94 -1.14
CA ALA A 35 -2.97 12.03 -1.16
C ALA A 35 -3.41 13.39 -0.60
N PRO A 36 -4.50 13.98 -1.13
CA PRO A 36 -5.00 15.27 -0.68
C PRO A 36 -5.50 15.23 0.77
N THR A 37 -5.95 14.06 1.24
CA THR A 37 -6.52 13.84 2.57
C THR A 37 -6.14 12.46 3.10
N GLY A 38 -6.51 12.15 4.33
CA GLY A 38 -6.29 10.85 4.95
C GLY A 38 -5.16 10.84 5.96
N PRO A 39 -5.05 9.76 6.74
CA PRO A 39 -4.09 9.67 7.83
C PRO A 39 -2.66 9.68 7.28
N LEU A 40 -1.82 10.54 7.85
CA LEU A 40 -0.42 10.67 7.46
C LEU A 40 0.41 9.57 8.11
N ASN A 41 1.25 8.89 7.34
CA ASN A 41 2.15 7.83 7.80
C ASN A 41 1.46 6.63 8.45
N GLU A 42 0.15 6.46 8.24
CA GLU A 42 -0.60 5.33 8.80
C GLU A 42 -0.94 4.33 7.69
N PRO A 43 -0.38 3.10 7.70
CA PRO A 43 -0.76 2.06 6.76
C PRO A 43 -2.25 1.72 6.91
N THR A 44 -3.03 2.12 5.92
CA THR A 44 -4.49 1.93 5.92
C THR A 44 -4.86 0.86 4.90
N LEU A 45 -5.50 -0.21 5.37
CA LEU A 45 -6.01 -1.28 4.50
C LEU A 45 -7.24 -0.79 3.72
N VAL A 46 -7.19 -0.92 2.40
CA VAL A 46 -8.30 -0.70 1.49
C VAL A 46 -8.52 -1.95 0.63
N THR A 47 -9.77 -2.37 0.50
CA THR A 47 -10.16 -3.60 -0.22
C THR A 47 -10.92 -3.32 -1.51
N ASN A 48 -11.22 -2.05 -1.78
CA ASN A 48 -11.86 -1.60 -3.01
C ASN A 48 -11.64 -0.11 -3.22
N TRP A 49 -11.96 0.37 -4.42
CA TRP A 49 -11.84 1.77 -4.81
C TRP A 49 -12.65 2.73 -3.92
N THR A 50 -13.89 2.36 -3.55
CA THR A 50 -14.76 3.22 -2.74
C THR A 50 -14.15 3.47 -1.36
N GLN A 51 -13.53 2.46 -0.74
CA GLN A 51 -12.81 2.62 0.53
C GLN A 51 -11.59 3.52 0.39
N TYR A 52 -10.83 3.39 -0.72
CA TYR A 52 -9.72 4.30 -0.99
C TYR A 52 -10.18 5.76 -1.06
N VAL A 53 -11.20 6.05 -1.88
CA VAL A 53 -11.71 7.43 -2.05
C VAL A 53 -12.21 7.99 -0.72
N ALA A 54 -12.88 7.17 0.09
CA ALA A 54 -13.36 7.60 1.41
C ALA A 54 -12.24 7.94 2.39
N ALA A 55 -11.10 7.26 2.32
CA ALA A 55 -9.98 7.45 3.24
C ALA A 55 -8.99 8.53 2.77
N PHE A 56 -8.71 8.61 1.47
CA PHE A 56 -7.60 9.40 0.93
C PHE A 56 -8.03 10.47 -0.08
N GLY A 57 -9.26 10.44 -0.57
CA GLY A 57 -9.77 11.31 -1.61
C GLY A 57 -9.71 10.68 -3.00
N ASP A 58 -10.33 11.36 -3.97
CA ASP A 58 -10.44 10.91 -5.36
C ASP A 58 -9.18 11.28 -6.18
N PHE A 59 -9.21 11.01 -7.49
CA PHE A 59 -8.18 11.42 -8.44
C PHE A 59 -7.82 12.90 -8.27
N THR A 60 -6.52 13.13 -8.08
CA THR A 60 -5.99 14.42 -7.68
C THR A 60 -4.84 14.80 -8.61
N GLY A 61 -4.90 16.02 -9.16
CA GLY A 61 -3.87 16.53 -10.06
C GLY A 61 -2.50 16.56 -9.38
N GLY A 62 -1.46 16.18 -10.12
CA GLY A 62 -0.09 16.18 -9.61
C GLY A 62 0.29 14.95 -8.77
N TYR A 63 -0.67 14.07 -8.43
CA TYR A 63 -0.44 12.81 -7.71
C TYR A 63 -0.77 11.58 -8.57
N TYR A 64 -0.10 10.47 -8.27
CA TYR A 64 -0.22 9.17 -8.94
C TYR A 64 -0.72 8.06 -8.03
N LEU A 65 -0.74 8.25 -6.70
CA LEU A 65 -1.24 7.23 -5.77
C LEU A 65 -2.65 6.74 -6.12
N ALA A 66 -3.57 7.68 -6.38
CA ALA A 66 -4.94 7.36 -6.76
C ALA A 66 -5.01 6.54 -8.06
N HIS A 67 -4.27 6.94 -9.11
CA HIS A 67 -4.22 6.21 -10.39
C HIS A 67 -3.61 4.81 -10.23
N SER A 68 -2.60 4.67 -9.38
CA SER A 68 -1.96 3.38 -9.10
C SER A 68 -2.88 2.43 -8.34
N VAL A 69 -3.57 2.90 -7.31
CA VAL A 69 -4.54 2.10 -6.53
C VAL A 69 -5.77 1.74 -7.39
N TYR A 70 -6.27 2.68 -8.19
CA TYR A 70 -7.34 2.40 -9.16
C TYR A 70 -6.90 1.35 -10.19
N GLY A 71 -5.70 1.52 -10.76
CA GLY A 71 -5.10 0.58 -11.70
C GLY A 71 -4.92 -0.81 -11.10
N PHE A 72 -4.54 -0.90 -9.83
CA PHE A 72 -4.42 -2.15 -9.08
C PHE A 72 -5.76 -2.89 -9.01
N PHE A 73 -6.80 -2.25 -8.48
CA PHE A 73 -8.12 -2.88 -8.36
C PHE A 73 -8.71 -3.25 -9.73
N ASN A 74 -8.58 -2.37 -10.73
CA ASN A 74 -9.10 -2.62 -12.08
C ASN A 74 -8.37 -3.78 -12.78
N ASN A 75 -7.11 -4.05 -12.42
CA ASN A 75 -6.34 -5.15 -12.99
C ASN A 75 -6.49 -6.49 -12.26
N GLY A 76 -7.20 -6.53 -11.12
CA GLY A 76 -7.51 -7.75 -10.37
C GLY A 76 -6.92 -7.81 -8.96
N GLY A 77 -6.40 -6.69 -8.45
CA GLY A 77 -6.04 -6.54 -7.04
C GLY A 77 -7.26 -6.65 -6.11
N SER A 78 -7.06 -7.18 -4.91
CA SER A 78 -8.11 -7.44 -3.91
C SER A 78 -7.93 -6.66 -2.61
N ALA A 79 -6.69 -6.46 -2.17
CA ALA A 79 -6.36 -5.75 -0.95
C ALA A 79 -5.07 -4.94 -1.12
N ALA A 80 -5.07 -3.70 -0.65
CA ALA A 80 -3.89 -2.86 -0.63
C ALA A 80 -3.76 -2.09 0.68
N TYR A 81 -2.55 -2.00 1.21
CA TYR A 81 -2.20 -1.01 2.20
C TYR A 81 -1.78 0.28 1.51
N VAL A 82 -2.28 1.39 1.99
CA VAL A 82 -1.93 2.72 1.49
C VAL A 82 -1.28 3.52 2.61
N VAL A 83 -0.10 4.07 2.32
CA VAL A 83 0.61 4.98 3.22
C VAL A 83 0.72 6.34 2.55
N ARG A 84 0.02 7.33 3.11
CA ARG A 84 0.17 8.73 2.70
C ARG A 84 1.41 9.32 3.37
N VAL A 85 2.36 9.80 2.59
CA VAL A 85 3.60 10.44 3.09
C VAL A 85 3.61 11.96 2.90
N GLY A 86 2.50 12.52 2.40
CA GLY A 86 2.30 13.96 2.24
C GLY A 86 1.23 14.28 1.21
N GLY A 87 1.23 15.53 0.75
CA GLY A 87 0.28 16.11 -0.20
C GLY A 87 -0.90 16.79 0.48
N SER A 88 -1.50 17.77 -0.17
CA SER A 88 -2.68 18.49 0.32
C SER A 88 -3.61 18.83 -0.84
N ALA A 89 -4.87 19.14 -0.53
CA ALA A 89 -5.83 19.59 -1.54
C ALA A 89 -5.39 20.90 -2.23
N GLU A 90 -4.65 21.75 -1.54
CA GLU A 90 -4.14 23.03 -2.06
C GLU A 90 -2.96 22.82 -3.02
N ASP A 91 -2.04 21.91 -2.69
CA ASP A 91 -0.91 21.54 -3.55
C ASP A 91 -1.39 20.92 -4.88
N ALA A 92 -2.46 20.14 -4.82
CA ALA A 92 -3.06 19.54 -6.00
C ALA A 92 -3.71 20.56 -6.96
N ALA A 93 -4.29 21.63 -6.41
CA ALA A 93 -4.96 22.67 -7.18
C ALA A 93 -3.96 23.61 -7.88
N ALA A 94 -2.77 23.82 -7.29
CA ALA A 94 -1.71 24.64 -7.87
C ALA A 94 -1.07 23.98 -9.12
N ASP A 95 -1.13 22.65 -9.24
CA ASP A 95 -0.39 21.87 -10.23
C ASP A 95 -1.24 21.43 -11.44
N GLY A 96 -2.46 22.00 -11.60
CA GLY A 96 -3.37 21.73 -12.72
C GLY A 96 -2.86 22.11 -14.12
N SER A 97 -1.57 22.48 -14.26
CA SER A 97 -0.94 22.99 -15.49
C SER A 97 0.30 22.20 -15.95
N VAL A 98 0.53 20.96 -15.53
CA VAL A 98 1.66 20.16 -16.04
C VAL A 98 1.30 19.39 -17.32
N ASN A 99 1.15 20.14 -18.41
CA ASN A 99 1.36 19.68 -19.77
C ASN A 99 2.50 20.50 -20.37
N GLY A 100 3.74 20.00 -20.30
CA GLY A 100 4.87 20.55 -21.05
C GLY A 100 6.20 20.56 -20.31
N ALA A 101 7.22 20.02 -20.95
CA ALA A 101 8.60 19.96 -20.49
C ALA A 101 9.17 21.36 -20.16
N ALA A 102 9.78 21.52 -18.98
CA ALA A 102 10.75 22.57 -18.72
C ALA A 102 11.73 22.15 -17.61
N ALA A 103 13.01 22.46 -17.82
CA ALA A 103 14.15 22.16 -16.92
C ALA A 103 14.09 22.97 -15.61
N PRO A 104 14.71 22.48 -14.51
CA PRO A 104 14.58 23.15 -13.22
C PRO A 104 15.47 24.39 -13.14
N ALA A 105 14.89 25.52 -12.72
CA ALA A 105 15.61 26.70 -12.26
C ALA A 105 15.61 26.72 -10.71
N ALA A 106 16.78 26.98 -10.14
CA ALA A 106 17.04 27.01 -8.71
C ALA A 106 16.19 28.06 -7.96
N VAL A 107 15.68 27.70 -6.78
CA VAL A 107 14.94 28.62 -5.91
C VAL A 107 15.73 28.87 -4.62
N THR A 108 15.99 30.15 -4.38
CA THR A 108 16.47 30.74 -3.13
C THR A 108 15.34 30.78 -2.09
N GLY A 109 15.69 30.48 -0.84
CA GLY A 109 14.73 30.30 0.25
C GLY A 109 13.89 31.53 0.60
N SER A 110 12.65 31.26 1.00
CA SER A 110 11.76 32.23 1.63
C SER A 110 11.08 31.58 2.83
N THR A 111 11.20 32.21 4.00
CA THR A 111 10.57 31.80 5.26
C THR A 111 9.18 32.43 5.35
N ALA A 112 8.13 31.60 5.40
CA ALA A 112 6.76 32.07 5.58
C ALA A 112 6.35 32.04 7.05
N LYS A 113 5.76 33.17 7.45
CA LYS A 113 5.32 33.58 8.79
C LYS A 113 3.95 32.97 9.11
N ALA A 114 3.77 32.46 10.34
CA ALA A 114 2.52 31.83 10.81
C ALA A 114 1.30 32.78 10.76
N LEU A 115 0.12 32.24 10.40
CA LEU A 115 -1.18 32.93 10.37
C LEU A 115 -2.06 32.56 11.61
N PRO A 116 -2.97 33.46 12.08
CA PRO A 116 -3.63 33.38 13.38
C PRO A 116 -4.94 32.55 13.43
N ALA A 117 -5.36 32.17 14.64
CA ALA A 117 -6.58 31.40 14.96
C ALA A 117 -7.90 32.21 14.78
N ALA A 118 -9.03 31.51 14.62
CA ALA A 118 -10.37 32.10 14.45
C ALA A 118 -10.78 33.03 15.61
N GLU A 119 -11.35 34.20 15.29
CA GLU A 119 -11.75 35.20 16.29
C GLU A 119 -13.07 34.82 17.02
N PRO A 120 -13.08 34.74 18.37
CA PRO A 120 -14.30 34.48 19.14
C PRO A 120 -15.27 35.67 19.10
N LYS A 121 -16.56 35.39 18.93
CA LYS A 121 -17.63 36.41 19.07
C LYS A 121 -18.28 36.38 20.44
N GLN A 122 -18.51 37.55 21.00
CA GLN A 122 -19.08 37.71 22.33
C GLN A 122 -20.60 37.54 22.33
N LEU A 123 -21.11 36.68 23.22
CA LEU A 123 -22.52 36.41 23.49
C LEU A 123 -22.80 36.68 24.97
N GLY A 124 -22.91 37.96 25.35
CA GLY A 124 -23.05 38.38 26.74
C GLY A 124 -21.82 38.03 27.58
N THR A 125 -22.01 37.22 28.62
CA THR A 125 -20.94 36.71 29.50
C THR A 125 -20.24 35.46 28.97
N PHE A 126 -20.56 35.05 27.75
CA PHE A 126 -19.98 33.90 27.05
C PHE A 126 -19.31 34.34 25.75
N ALA A 127 -18.41 33.51 25.23
CA ALA A 127 -17.85 33.66 23.88
C ALA A 127 -18.19 32.42 23.06
N VAL A 128 -18.48 32.62 21.77
CA VAL A 128 -18.87 31.57 20.83
C VAL A 128 -17.92 31.56 19.64
N THR A 129 -17.45 30.38 19.29
CA THR A 129 -16.57 30.12 18.15
C THR A 129 -17.15 29.02 17.28
N ALA A 130 -17.13 29.22 15.97
CA ALA A 130 -17.47 28.16 15.03
C ALA A 130 -16.32 27.14 14.98
N THR A 131 -16.65 25.85 15.11
CA THR A 131 -15.68 24.74 14.99
C THR A 131 -15.69 24.11 13.60
N ALA A 132 -16.70 24.42 12.78
CA ALA A 132 -16.83 23.97 11.40
C ALA A 132 -17.44 25.08 10.54
N ALA A 133 -17.29 24.99 9.22
CA ALA A 133 -18.05 25.82 8.28
C ALA A 133 -19.48 25.29 8.11
N GLY A 134 -20.45 26.19 7.89
CA GLY A 134 -21.82 25.80 7.51
C GLY A 134 -21.85 25.17 6.12
N GLN A 135 -22.76 24.22 5.91
CA GLN A 135 -22.91 23.50 4.63
C GLN A 135 -23.78 24.28 3.64
N SER A 136 -24.75 25.06 4.14
CA SER A 136 -25.75 25.79 3.33
C SER A 136 -25.56 27.31 3.35
N GLY A 137 -24.85 27.86 4.35
CA GLY A 137 -24.58 29.29 4.49
C GLY A 137 -23.72 29.63 5.72
N PRO A 138 -23.57 30.90 6.09
CA PRO A 138 -22.83 31.28 7.30
C PRO A 138 -23.54 30.77 8.55
N LEU A 139 -22.77 30.26 9.52
CA LEU A 139 -23.33 29.80 10.79
C LEU A 139 -23.80 30.99 11.61
N THR A 140 -25.03 30.91 12.11
CA THR A 140 -25.65 31.95 12.94
C THR A 140 -26.14 31.34 14.24
N VAL A 141 -25.83 31.98 15.36
CA VAL A 141 -26.27 31.57 16.70
C VAL A 141 -27.30 32.56 17.22
N GLU A 142 -28.47 32.05 17.57
CA GLU A 142 -29.60 32.83 18.04
C GLU A 142 -29.98 32.43 19.46
N VAL A 143 -30.16 33.44 20.33
CA VAL A 143 -30.68 33.27 21.69
C VAL A 143 -32.15 33.67 21.71
N ALA A 144 -32.99 32.73 22.14
CA ALA A 144 -34.44 32.92 22.24
C ALA A 144 -34.95 32.59 23.66
N ASP A 145 -36.14 33.08 23.96
CA ASP A 145 -36.84 32.74 25.20
C ASP A 145 -37.18 31.24 25.27
N PRO A 146 -37.06 30.61 26.46
CA PRO A 146 -37.46 29.22 26.63
C PRO A 146 -38.99 29.09 26.59
N GLU A 147 -39.48 27.96 26.09
CA GLU A 147 -40.91 27.64 26.12
C GLU A 147 -41.29 27.10 27.53
N GLY A 148 -42.21 27.78 28.22
CA GLY A 148 -42.74 27.40 29.54
C GLY A 148 -42.21 28.22 30.74
N GLU A 149 -42.89 28.14 31.89
CA GLU A 149 -42.44 28.77 33.14
C GLU A 149 -41.16 28.07 33.68
N GLY A 150 -40.13 28.83 33.99
CA GLY A 150 -38.85 28.32 34.47
C GLY A 150 -37.96 29.42 35.06
N PRO A 151 -36.81 29.06 35.67
CA PRO A 151 -35.90 30.03 36.25
C PRO A 151 -35.39 31.02 35.19
N ALA A 152 -35.25 32.30 35.56
CA ALA A 152 -34.88 33.41 34.66
C ALA A 152 -33.56 33.21 33.90
N GLU A 153 -32.72 32.29 34.36
CA GLU A 153 -31.40 31.96 33.81
C GLU A 153 -31.47 30.94 32.65
N ARG A 154 -32.66 30.45 32.29
CA ARG A 154 -32.89 29.48 31.20
C ARG A 154 -33.14 30.20 29.87
N PHE A 155 -32.59 29.67 28.78
CA PHE A 155 -32.76 30.20 27.43
C PHE A 155 -32.57 29.10 26.38
N LYS A 156 -33.02 29.36 25.16
CA LYS A 156 -32.86 28.49 24.00
C LYS A 156 -31.72 29.01 23.13
N LEU A 157 -30.72 28.18 22.86
CA LEU A 157 -29.63 28.47 21.94
C LEU A 157 -29.87 27.71 20.63
N ILE A 158 -30.08 28.43 19.54
CA ILE A 158 -30.39 27.86 18.23
C ILE A 158 -29.20 28.15 17.30
N VAL A 159 -28.61 27.10 16.73
CA VAL A 159 -27.58 27.20 15.70
C VAL A 159 -28.25 27.00 14.35
N LYS A 160 -28.06 27.97 13.44
CA LYS A 160 -28.59 27.96 12.08
C LYS A 160 -27.44 27.86 11.07
N ASP A 161 -27.67 27.08 10.03
CA ASP A 161 -26.82 27.01 8.83
C ASP A 161 -27.58 27.69 7.68
N GLY A 162 -27.18 28.91 7.35
CA GLY A 162 -28.03 29.84 6.60
C GLY A 162 -29.31 30.16 7.38
N ASP A 163 -30.48 29.94 6.78
CA ASP A 163 -31.78 30.20 7.43
C ASP A 163 -32.36 28.98 8.16
N LYS A 164 -31.73 27.81 8.08
CA LYS A 164 -32.25 26.56 8.64
C LYS A 164 -31.69 26.30 10.04
N PRO A 165 -32.53 26.07 11.07
CA PRO A 165 -32.05 25.64 12.38
C PRO A 165 -31.53 24.19 12.29
N VAL A 166 -30.27 23.99 12.65
CA VAL A 166 -29.56 22.71 12.58
C VAL A 166 -29.29 22.10 13.96
N GLU A 167 -29.03 22.93 14.98
CA GLU A 167 -28.90 22.48 16.36
C GLU A 167 -29.72 23.40 17.27
N THR A 168 -30.31 22.85 18.33
CA THR A 168 -31.12 23.61 19.30
C THR A 168 -30.91 23.05 20.68
N PHE A 169 -30.62 23.93 21.64
CA PHE A 169 -30.29 23.58 23.01
C PHE A 169 -31.15 24.39 24.00
N ASP A 170 -31.84 23.69 24.90
CA ASP A 170 -32.48 24.32 26.07
C ASP A 170 -31.48 24.34 27.23
N VAL A 171 -30.87 25.51 27.47
CA VAL A 171 -29.69 25.65 28.34
C VAL A 171 -29.90 26.68 29.44
N SER A 172 -28.99 26.67 30.42
CA SER A 172 -28.96 27.64 31.52
C SER A 172 -27.58 28.30 31.63
N ALA A 173 -27.55 29.58 32.00
CA ALA A 173 -26.32 30.31 32.27
C ALA A 173 -25.66 29.94 33.62
N LYS A 174 -26.37 29.20 34.50
CA LYS A 174 -25.87 28.87 35.85
C LYS A 174 -24.93 27.68 35.85
N LYS A 175 -23.69 27.93 36.29
CA LYS A 175 -22.68 26.91 36.51
C LYS A 175 -23.13 25.95 37.63
N GLY A 176 -23.13 24.65 37.33
CA GLY A 176 -23.61 23.59 38.24
C GLY A 176 -25.03 23.07 37.94
N ASN A 177 -25.78 23.71 37.05
CA ASN A 177 -27.00 23.13 36.50
C ASN A 177 -26.65 22.05 35.46
N ARG A 178 -27.40 20.94 35.40
CA ARG A 178 -27.22 19.88 34.40
C ARG A 178 -27.39 20.40 32.97
N SER A 179 -28.17 21.45 32.79
CA SER A 179 -28.36 22.12 31.49
C SER A 179 -27.39 23.30 31.26
N TYR A 180 -26.25 23.35 31.94
CA TYR A 180 -25.28 24.44 31.79
C TYR A 180 -24.77 24.56 30.34
N VAL A 181 -24.85 25.77 29.77
CA VAL A 181 -24.63 26.03 28.33
C VAL A 181 -23.28 25.55 27.83
N VAL A 182 -22.17 25.82 28.54
CA VAL A 182 -20.82 25.41 28.12
C VAL A 182 -20.70 23.89 28.05
N THR A 183 -21.22 23.17 29.05
CA THR A 183 -21.18 21.71 29.10
C THR A 183 -22.09 21.08 28.03
N GLN A 184 -23.32 21.57 27.92
CA GLN A 184 -24.29 21.05 26.95
C GLN A 184 -23.82 21.24 25.50
N VAL A 185 -23.27 22.42 25.18
CA VAL A 185 -22.72 22.67 23.84
C VAL A 185 -21.48 21.82 23.61
N LYS A 186 -20.54 21.76 24.57
CA LYS A 186 -19.33 20.93 24.43
C LYS A 186 -19.63 19.44 24.21
N GLU A 187 -20.67 18.90 24.83
CA GLU A 187 -21.03 17.48 24.71
C GLU A 187 -21.87 17.15 23.47
N ARG A 188 -22.66 18.11 22.95
CA ARG A 188 -23.71 17.81 21.95
C ARG A 188 -23.61 18.61 20.65
N SER A 189 -22.87 19.71 20.61
CA SER A 189 -22.69 20.53 19.40
C SER A 189 -21.56 19.98 18.53
N LYS A 190 -21.80 19.92 17.23
CA LYS A 190 -20.78 19.61 16.21
C LYS A 190 -20.25 20.84 15.49
N LEU A 191 -20.93 21.99 15.62
CA LEU A 191 -20.72 23.17 14.78
C LEU A 191 -20.11 24.36 15.53
N ILE A 192 -20.33 24.45 16.83
CA ILE A 192 -19.86 25.56 17.67
C ILE A 192 -19.28 25.07 19.00
N THR A 193 -18.41 25.90 19.59
CA THR A 193 -17.98 25.82 20.99
C THR A 193 -18.34 27.10 21.72
N VAL A 194 -18.67 26.99 23.02
CA VAL A 194 -18.99 28.12 23.89
C VAL A 194 -18.05 28.09 25.10
N THR A 195 -17.47 29.24 25.44
CA THR A 195 -16.57 29.40 26.60
C THR A 195 -17.06 30.52 27.53
N GLU A 196 -16.63 30.48 28.80
CA GLU A 196 -16.89 31.53 29.78
C GLU A 196 -16.05 32.78 29.42
N ALA A 197 -16.69 33.92 29.19
CA ALA A 197 -16.02 35.19 28.93
C ALA A 197 -16.02 36.13 30.17
N ALA A 198 -16.60 35.68 31.29
CA ALA A 198 -16.64 36.38 32.57
C ALA A 198 -16.42 35.41 33.74
N PRO A 199 -15.99 35.90 34.93
CA PRO A 199 -15.86 35.06 36.12
C PRO A 199 -17.18 34.37 36.49
N SER A 200 -17.10 33.16 37.05
CA SER A 200 -18.28 32.31 37.30
C SER A 200 -19.36 32.94 38.21
N ALA A 201 -19.00 33.93 39.04
CA ALA A 201 -19.94 34.69 39.88
C ALA A 201 -20.75 35.76 39.13
N GLN A 202 -20.40 36.06 37.88
CA GLN A 202 -21.01 37.09 37.04
C GLN A 202 -21.68 36.52 35.78
N LEU A 203 -21.75 35.20 35.64
CA LEU A 203 -22.42 34.56 34.50
C LEU A 203 -23.92 34.85 34.56
N ALA A 204 -24.43 35.43 33.48
CA ALA A 204 -25.83 35.78 33.34
C ALA A 204 -26.38 35.24 32.02
N ARG A 205 -27.71 35.11 31.94
CA ARG A 205 -28.38 34.78 30.68
C ARG A 205 -28.06 35.88 29.65
N PRO A 206 -27.59 35.53 28.43
CA PRO A 206 -27.44 36.49 27.34
C PRO A 206 -28.80 37.07 26.92
N GLU A 207 -28.80 38.33 26.48
CA GLU A 207 -29.98 38.95 25.85
C GLU A 207 -30.33 38.22 24.54
N ASN A 208 -31.61 38.27 24.15
CA ASN A 208 -32.05 37.68 22.89
C ASN A 208 -31.42 38.42 21.71
N GLN A 209 -30.52 37.75 21.01
CA GLN A 209 -29.76 38.29 19.89
C GLN A 209 -29.40 37.19 18.90
N SER A 210 -29.10 37.60 17.67
CA SER A 210 -28.63 36.71 16.60
C SER A 210 -27.25 37.15 16.14
N LEU A 211 -26.28 36.24 16.19
CA LEU A 211 -24.87 36.49 15.89
C LEU A 211 -24.39 35.58 14.77
N THR A 212 -23.98 36.16 13.64
CA THR A 212 -23.29 35.41 12.57
C THR A 212 -21.83 35.21 12.94
N LEU A 213 -21.39 33.95 12.99
CA LEU A 213 -20.02 33.58 13.32
C LEU A 213 -19.12 33.67 12.08
N PRO A 214 -17.88 34.20 12.20
CA PRO A 214 -16.91 34.11 11.12
C PRO A 214 -16.57 32.63 10.89
N ALA A 215 -16.46 32.23 9.62
CA ALA A 215 -16.04 30.88 9.27
C ALA A 215 -14.64 30.63 9.87
N PRO A 216 -14.40 29.48 10.53
CA PRO A 216 -13.05 29.15 10.96
C PRO A 216 -12.15 29.06 9.71
N PRO A 217 -10.90 29.58 9.74
CA PRO A 217 -9.92 29.18 8.73
C PRO A 217 -9.87 27.65 8.77
N SER A 218 -9.94 26.99 7.62
CA SER A 218 -10.08 25.54 7.50
C SER A 218 -9.04 24.83 8.38
N ALA A 219 -9.45 24.43 9.59
CA ALA A 219 -8.61 23.79 10.57
C ALA A 219 -8.98 22.32 10.58
N ALA A 220 -8.17 21.51 9.91
CA ALA A 220 -8.13 20.08 10.12
C ALA A 220 -7.86 19.78 11.62
N PRO A 221 -8.38 18.67 12.18
CA PRO A 221 -8.17 18.32 13.58
C PRO A 221 -6.68 18.29 13.93
N ALA A 222 -6.32 18.92 15.05
CA ALA A 222 -4.94 19.03 15.51
C ALA A 222 -4.33 17.65 15.77
N VAL A 223 -3.41 17.24 14.89
CA VAL A 223 -2.48 16.12 15.05
C VAL A 223 -1.39 16.55 16.04
N PRO A 224 -0.83 15.66 16.90
CA PRO A 224 0.24 16.02 17.83
C PRO A 224 1.40 16.71 17.10
N ALA A 225 1.94 17.76 17.72
CA ALA A 225 3.07 18.51 17.19
C ALA A 225 4.28 17.57 16.96
N GLY A 226 4.65 17.37 15.69
CA GLY A 226 5.82 16.59 15.31
C GLY A 226 6.10 16.48 13.80
N GLN A 227 5.09 16.56 12.94
CA GLN A 227 5.31 16.47 11.48
C GLN A 227 4.54 17.59 10.80
N ALA A 228 5.22 18.69 10.47
CA ALA A 228 4.66 19.66 9.54
C ALA A 228 4.40 18.95 8.21
N GLU A 229 3.17 19.00 7.71
CA GLU A 229 2.83 18.54 6.36
C GLU A 229 3.66 19.37 5.38
N SER A 230 4.76 18.81 4.89
CA SER A 230 5.52 19.41 3.80
C SER A 230 4.69 19.24 2.53
N ALA A 231 4.36 20.34 1.86
CA ALA A 231 3.77 20.36 0.53
C ALA A 231 4.52 19.46 -0.48
N HIS A 232 5.82 19.27 -0.25
CA HIS A 232 6.70 18.43 -1.05
C HIS A 232 7.53 17.52 -0.13
N PRO A 233 7.16 16.24 0.01
CA PRO A 233 7.97 15.30 0.77
C PRO A 233 9.30 15.08 0.07
N GLY A 234 10.38 15.23 0.81
CA GLY A 234 11.72 14.82 0.41
C GLY A 234 11.92 13.31 0.54
N PRO A 235 13.13 12.81 0.28
CA PRO A 235 13.44 11.38 0.30
C PRO A 235 13.15 10.71 1.65
N ALA A 236 13.42 11.42 2.76
CA ALA A 236 13.24 10.92 4.11
C ALA A 236 11.80 10.57 4.44
N GLN A 237 10.82 11.30 3.90
CA GLN A 237 9.39 11.04 4.12
C GLN A 237 8.94 9.74 3.42
N TYR A 238 9.50 9.42 2.26
CA TYR A 238 9.21 8.15 1.59
C TYR A 238 9.85 6.97 2.31
N LEU A 239 11.14 7.08 2.64
CA LEU A 239 11.89 6.07 3.40
C LEU A 239 11.21 5.78 4.74
N GLY A 240 11.04 6.85 5.52
CA GLY A 240 10.53 6.80 6.87
C GLY A 240 11.43 6.02 7.84
N ASP A 241 10.86 5.70 8.99
CA ASP A 241 11.50 4.97 10.08
C ASP A 241 10.53 3.90 10.61
N SER A 242 11.07 2.70 10.89
CA SER A 242 10.30 1.55 11.36
C SER A 242 9.77 1.72 12.79
N SER A 243 10.56 2.34 13.68
CA SER A 243 10.18 2.58 15.07
C SER A 243 9.07 3.62 15.15
N ASP A 244 9.19 4.69 14.38
CA ASP A 244 8.21 5.77 14.29
C ASP A 244 7.04 5.44 13.34
N ARG A 245 7.12 4.29 12.64
CA ARG A 245 6.14 3.81 11.65
C ARG A 245 5.81 4.85 10.58
N THR A 246 6.84 5.45 10.01
CA THR A 246 6.68 6.44 8.93
C THR A 246 7.12 5.89 7.58
N GLY A 247 6.70 6.53 6.48
CA GLY A 247 7.09 6.12 5.13
C GLY A 247 6.76 4.65 4.83
N PHE A 248 7.55 4.03 3.96
CA PHE A 248 7.48 2.57 3.80
C PHE A 248 8.13 1.80 4.96
N GLY A 249 8.93 2.44 5.83
CA GLY A 249 9.41 1.82 7.07
C GLY A 249 8.28 1.33 7.97
N GLY A 250 7.14 2.03 7.99
CA GLY A 250 5.94 1.58 8.72
C GLY A 250 5.30 0.28 8.21
N LEU A 251 5.67 -0.20 7.01
CA LEU A 251 5.17 -1.46 6.45
C LEU A 251 5.85 -2.71 7.04
N GLU A 252 6.95 -2.55 7.78
CA GLU A 252 7.64 -3.67 8.43
C GLU A 252 6.78 -4.37 9.48
N ALA A 253 5.81 -3.66 10.07
CA ALA A 253 4.88 -4.22 11.06
C ALA A 253 3.74 -5.06 10.44
N ILE A 254 3.72 -5.23 9.11
CA ILE A 254 2.61 -5.86 8.37
C ILE A 254 3.17 -6.95 7.47
N ASP A 255 3.00 -8.20 7.90
CA ASP A 255 3.59 -9.38 7.24
C ASP A 255 2.84 -9.78 5.96
N GLU A 256 1.53 -9.49 5.85
CA GLU A 256 0.72 -9.96 4.72
C GLU A 256 1.05 -9.28 3.37
N ILE A 257 1.89 -8.24 3.36
CA ILE A 257 2.26 -7.50 2.16
C ILE A 257 3.18 -8.35 1.28
N SER A 258 2.82 -8.50 0.00
CA SER A 258 3.58 -9.30 -0.96
C SER A 258 4.29 -8.48 -2.04
N MET A 259 3.92 -7.20 -2.20
CA MET A 259 4.50 -6.29 -3.19
C MET A 259 4.40 -4.84 -2.73
N VAL A 260 5.40 -4.03 -3.05
CA VAL A 260 5.47 -2.62 -2.62
C VAL A 260 5.80 -1.71 -3.79
N ALA A 261 5.10 -0.58 -3.92
CA ALA A 261 5.32 0.42 -4.94
C ALA A 261 5.25 1.85 -4.37
N VAL A 262 6.05 2.76 -4.95
CA VAL A 262 6.12 4.18 -4.53
C VAL A 262 5.84 5.08 -5.76
N PRO A 263 4.60 5.11 -6.28
CA PRO A 263 4.31 5.75 -7.56
C PRO A 263 4.57 7.27 -7.56
N ASP A 264 4.32 7.93 -6.42
CA ASP A 264 4.51 9.39 -6.30
C ASP A 264 5.94 9.84 -6.12
N LEU A 265 6.90 8.91 -6.00
CA LEU A 265 8.31 9.27 -6.13
C LEU A 265 8.57 9.97 -7.46
N MET A 266 7.92 9.49 -8.53
CA MET A 266 8.04 10.11 -9.85
C MET A 266 7.29 11.44 -9.94
N ALA A 267 6.20 11.61 -9.20
CA ALA A 267 5.50 12.89 -9.10
C ALA A 267 6.39 13.93 -8.39
N ALA A 268 7.03 13.57 -7.28
CA ALA A 268 7.98 14.44 -6.59
C ALA A 268 9.16 14.83 -7.50
N TYR A 269 9.67 13.89 -8.30
CA TYR A 269 10.70 14.17 -9.29
C TYR A 269 10.23 15.14 -10.38
N GLN A 270 9.04 14.92 -10.96
CA GLN A 270 8.48 15.80 -12.00
C GLN A 270 8.21 17.22 -11.50
N ARG A 271 7.88 17.38 -10.22
CA ARG A 271 7.70 18.69 -9.57
C ARG A 271 9.01 19.35 -9.13
N GLY A 272 10.15 18.69 -9.32
CA GLY A 272 11.46 19.20 -8.89
C GLY A 272 11.67 19.23 -7.37
N ALA A 273 10.82 18.51 -6.61
CA ALA A 273 10.97 18.38 -5.16
C ALA A 273 12.17 17.49 -4.79
N ILE A 274 12.51 16.55 -5.67
CA ILE A 274 13.66 15.66 -5.55
C ILE A 274 14.37 15.55 -6.90
N ASP A 275 15.67 15.29 -6.88
CA ASP A 275 16.46 15.02 -8.07
C ASP A 275 16.59 13.50 -8.35
N LEU A 276 17.30 13.14 -9.41
CA LEU A 276 17.50 11.74 -9.78
C LEU A 276 18.33 10.95 -8.76
N GLU A 277 19.23 11.61 -8.02
CA GLU A 277 20.02 10.97 -6.98
C GLU A 277 19.13 10.58 -5.79
N ALA A 278 18.25 11.49 -5.38
CA ALA A 278 17.20 11.24 -4.40
C ALA A 278 16.22 10.14 -4.85
N VAL A 279 15.78 10.13 -6.12
CA VAL A 279 14.96 9.05 -6.67
C VAL A 279 15.67 7.70 -6.50
N LYS A 280 16.95 7.64 -6.87
CA LYS A 280 17.77 6.43 -6.70
C LYS A 280 17.86 6.01 -5.23
N ALA A 281 18.08 6.96 -4.31
CA ALA A 281 18.18 6.68 -2.89
C ALA A 281 16.90 6.06 -2.32
N VAL A 282 15.72 6.61 -2.67
CA VAL A 282 14.43 6.07 -2.22
C VAL A 282 14.18 4.68 -2.82
N GLN A 283 14.48 4.48 -4.11
CA GLN A 283 14.34 3.16 -4.74
C GLN A 283 15.28 2.11 -4.14
N LEU A 284 16.54 2.48 -3.81
CA LEU A 284 17.45 1.60 -3.08
C LEU A 284 16.92 1.24 -1.70
N GLY A 285 16.37 2.20 -0.96
CA GLY A 285 15.73 1.93 0.33
C GLY A 285 14.53 1.00 0.22
N LEU A 286 13.71 1.16 -0.83
CA LEU A 286 12.57 0.28 -1.10
C LEU A 286 13.02 -1.16 -1.41
N ILE A 287 14.09 -1.31 -2.20
CA ILE A 287 14.71 -2.60 -2.49
C ILE A 287 15.26 -3.23 -1.21
N ALA A 288 16.00 -2.46 -0.41
CA ALA A 288 16.57 -2.92 0.85
C ALA A 288 15.48 -3.35 1.85
N HIS A 289 14.35 -2.63 1.91
CA HIS A 289 13.19 -3.05 2.69
C HIS A 289 12.66 -4.41 2.23
N CYS A 290 12.49 -4.62 0.92
CA CYS A 290 12.02 -5.91 0.40
C CYS A 290 13.04 -7.05 0.63
N GLU A 291 14.33 -6.75 0.57
CA GLU A 291 15.40 -7.70 0.90
C GLU A 291 15.43 -8.09 2.38
N LEU A 292 15.18 -7.12 3.27
CA LEU A 292 15.15 -7.33 4.71
C LEU A 292 13.95 -8.20 5.12
N MET A 293 12.76 -7.89 4.58
CA MET A 293 11.53 -8.63 4.91
C MET A 293 11.51 -10.02 4.27
N GLY A 294 12.05 -10.19 3.06
CA GLY A 294 12.19 -11.48 2.40
C GLY A 294 10.90 -12.08 1.82
N ASP A 295 9.74 -11.54 2.16
CA ASP A 295 8.38 -11.97 1.80
C ASP A 295 7.76 -11.15 0.64
N ARG A 296 8.29 -9.95 0.36
CA ARG A 296 7.72 -8.98 -0.59
C ARG A 296 8.68 -8.56 -1.71
N VAL A 297 8.14 -8.03 -2.80
CA VAL A 297 8.92 -7.60 -3.98
C VAL A 297 8.60 -6.15 -4.36
N ALA A 298 9.65 -5.34 -4.58
CA ALA A 298 9.53 -3.97 -5.03
C ALA A 298 9.17 -3.89 -6.52
N ILE A 299 8.17 -3.07 -6.84
CA ILE A 299 7.84 -2.71 -8.22
C ILE A 299 8.42 -1.32 -8.50
N ILE A 300 9.39 -1.26 -9.40
CA ILE A 300 10.18 -0.07 -9.69
C ILE A 300 9.70 0.60 -10.96
N ASP A 301 9.37 1.88 -10.86
CA ASP A 301 9.09 2.74 -12.00
C ASP A 301 10.36 3.52 -12.40
N PRO A 302 10.78 3.52 -13.67
CA PRO A 302 11.87 4.36 -14.12
C PRO A 302 11.42 5.83 -14.25
N PRO A 303 12.36 6.80 -14.28
CA PRO A 303 12.02 8.18 -14.55
C PRO A 303 11.27 8.34 -15.88
N PRO A 304 10.30 9.27 -15.96
CA PRO A 304 9.45 9.47 -17.13
C PRO A 304 10.23 10.09 -18.30
N SER A 305 9.62 10.07 -19.48
CA SER A 305 10.10 10.74 -20.70
C SER A 305 11.46 10.27 -21.21
N GLN A 306 11.86 9.04 -20.87
CA GLN A 306 13.12 8.44 -21.32
C GLN A 306 12.89 7.43 -22.44
N ASN A 307 13.76 7.48 -23.46
CA ASN A 307 13.80 6.45 -24.50
C ASN A 307 14.52 5.17 -24.02
N ALA A 308 14.43 4.10 -24.81
CA ALA A 308 15.01 2.80 -24.45
C ALA A 308 16.53 2.86 -24.14
N ARG A 309 17.28 3.72 -24.83
CA ARG A 309 18.73 3.86 -24.61
C ARG A 309 19.03 4.57 -23.30
N GLN A 310 18.26 5.60 -22.97
CA GLN A 310 18.33 6.32 -21.70
C GLN A 310 17.94 5.42 -20.53
N ILE A 311 16.88 4.61 -20.68
CA ILE A 311 16.47 3.63 -19.66
C ILE A 311 17.55 2.58 -19.43
N ARG A 312 18.23 2.14 -20.49
CA ARG A 312 19.39 1.24 -20.34
C ARG A 312 20.50 1.89 -19.51
N VAL A 313 20.85 3.15 -19.79
CA VAL A 313 21.86 3.91 -19.04
C VAL A 313 21.41 4.09 -17.59
N TRP A 314 20.16 4.50 -17.37
CA TRP A 314 19.57 4.60 -16.04
C TRP A 314 19.70 3.29 -15.29
N ARG A 315 19.27 2.17 -15.88
CA ARG A 315 19.27 0.85 -15.25
C ARG A 315 20.68 0.33 -14.95
N GLN A 316 21.63 0.44 -15.88
CA GLN A 316 22.96 -0.16 -15.76
C GLN A 316 23.99 0.75 -15.09
N GLU A 317 23.99 2.05 -15.41
CA GLU A 317 25.06 2.98 -15.04
C GLU A 317 24.64 3.91 -13.89
N THR A 318 23.43 4.46 -13.94
CA THR A 318 22.98 5.45 -12.94
C THR A 318 22.45 4.78 -11.67
N ALA A 319 21.44 3.93 -11.82
CA ALA A 319 20.78 3.20 -10.74
C ALA A 319 21.65 2.05 -10.21
N GLY A 320 22.11 1.18 -11.12
CA GLY A 320 23.01 0.07 -10.78
C GLY A 320 22.41 -0.96 -9.81
N TYR A 321 21.09 -1.10 -9.77
CA TYR A 321 20.40 -2.04 -8.86
C TYR A 321 20.81 -3.49 -9.15
N ASP A 322 20.93 -4.34 -8.13
CA ASP A 322 21.07 -5.79 -8.32
C ASP A 322 20.33 -6.48 -7.19
N SER A 323 19.10 -6.89 -7.46
CA SER A 323 18.27 -7.54 -6.44
C SER A 323 17.26 -8.49 -7.07
N LYS A 324 17.10 -9.64 -6.43
CA LYS A 324 16.02 -10.58 -6.73
C LYS A 324 14.65 -10.09 -6.24
N TYR A 325 14.62 -9.17 -5.28
CA TYR A 325 13.41 -8.62 -4.67
C TYR A 325 12.91 -7.34 -5.35
N ALA A 326 13.29 -7.11 -6.61
CA ALA A 326 12.85 -5.95 -7.38
C ALA A 326 12.56 -6.30 -8.84
N ALA A 327 11.56 -5.65 -9.43
CA ALA A 327 11.24 -5.73 -10.85
C ALA A 327 10.92 -4.33 -11.40
N LEU A 328 11.54 -3.96 -12.53
CA LEU A 328 11.33 -2.66 -13.17
C LEU A 328 10.43 -2.82 -14.40
N TYR A 329 9.44 -1.95 -14.54
CA TYR A 329 8.50 -1.94 -15.66
C TYR A 329 8.60 -0.65 -16.48
N TYR A 330 8.67 -0.80 -17.79
CA TYR A 330 8.84 0.30 -18.75
C TYR A 330 8.11 -0.04 -20.05
N PRO A 331 7.54 0.89 -20.81
CA PRO A 331 7.39 2.32 -20.55
C PRO A 331 6.21 2.65 -19.65
N TRP A 332 6.04 3.94 -19.35
CA TRP A 332 4.85 4.43 -18.69
C TRP A 332 3.62 4.23 -19.57
N ILE A 333 2.46 4.16 -18.92
CA ILE A 333 1.17 3.90 -19.59
C ILE A 333 0.33 5.17 -19.61
N LYS A 334 -0.42 5.38 -20.69
CA LYS A 334 -1.47 6.40 -20.76
C LYS A 334 -2.77 5.79 -20.29
N SER A 335 -3.37 6.35 -19.25
CA SER A 335 -4.68 5.95 -18.73
C SER A 335 -5.63 7.14 -18.71
N PHE A 336 -6.93 6.87 -18.84
CA PHE A 336 -7.94 7.91 -18.75
C PHE A 336 -8.05 8.40 -17.30
N ASP A 337 -7.97 9.72 -17.11
CA ASP A 337 -8.11 10.38 -15.82
C ASP A 337 -9.54 10.93 -15.67
N PRO A 338 -10.38 10.36 -14.80
CA PRO A 338 -11.75 10.82 -14.62
C PRO A 338 -11.87 12.24 -14.06
N ALA A 339 -10.87 12.74 -13.30
CA ALA A 339 -10.93 14.08 -12.72
C ALA A 339 -10.73 15.16 -13.79
N THR A 340 -9.87 14.92 -14.78
CA THR A 340 -9.58 15.89 -15.85
C THR A 340 -10.35 15.62 -17.15
N GLY A 341 -10.89 14.41 -17.29
CA GLY A 341 -11.53 13.94 -18.53
C GLY A 341 -10.54 13.71 -19.68
N GLN A 342 -9.22 13.69 -19.40
CA GLN A 342 -8.16 13.52 -20.39
C GLN A 342 -7.32 12.27 -20.10
N SER A 343 -6.56 11.81 -21.10
CA SER A 343 -5.58 10.74 -20.85
C SER A 343 -4.31 11.31 -20.23
N ARG A 344 -3.86 10.73 -19.12
CA ARG A 344 -2.65 11.10 -18.38
C ARG A 344 -1.62 9.97 -18.44
N LEU A 345 -0.34 10.33 -18.50
CA LEU A 345 0.76 9.38 -18.30
C LEU A 345 0.89 9.04 -16.82
N VAL A 346 0.85 7.76 -16.49
CA VAL A 346 0.95 7.24 -15.12
C VAL A 346 2.04 6.16 -15.03
N PRO A 347 2.72 6.05 -13.87
CA PRO A 347 3.66 4.97 -13.63
C PRO A 347 2.97 3.59 -13.73
N PRO A 348 3.64 2.57 -14.30
CA PRO A 348 3.03 1.26 -14.50
C PRO A 348 2.85 0.44 -13.22
N SER A 349 3.57 0.75 -12.13
CA SER A 349 3.61 -0.07 -10.90
C SER A 349 2.25 -0.49 -10.36
N GLY A 350 1.27 0.43 -10.26
CA GLY A 350 -0.07 0.11 -9.77
C GLY A 350 -0.84 -0.88 -10.64
N HIS A 351 -0.77 -0.70 -11.96
CA HIS A 351 -1.45 -1.60 -12.90
C HIS A 351 -0.79 -2.99 -12.92
N VAL A 352 0.54 -3.02 -12.84
CA VAL A 352 1.33 -4.25 -12.80
C VAL A 352 1.08 -5.02 -11.51
N ALA A 353 0.99 -4.35 -10.35
CA ALA A 353 0.62 -4.97 -9.08
C ALA A 353 -0.74 -5.69 -9.20
N GLY A 354 -1.72 -5.06 -9.85
CA GLY A 354 -3.03 -5.68 -10.08
C GLY A 354 -2.94 -6.88 -11.03
N ILE A 355 -2.08 -6.83 -12.04
CA ILE A 355 -1.81 -7.95 -12.95
C ILE A 355 -1.18 -9.13 -12.21
N TRP A 356 -0.25 -8.87 -11.27
CA TRP A 356 0.33 -9.90 -10.43
C TRP A 356 -0.76 -10.60 -9.61
N ALA A 357 -1.59 -9.83 -8.91
CA ALA A 357 -2.71 -10.36 -8.13
C ALA A 357 -3.67 -11.21 -9.00
N ARG A 358 -4.05 -10.71 -10.18
CA ARG A 358 -4.90 -11.45 -11.13
C ARG A 358 -4.26 -12.75 -11.59
N ASN A 359 -3.02 -12.69 -12.06
CA ASN A 359 -2.28 -13.87 -12.53
C ASN A 359 -2.22 -14.94 -11.44
N ASP A 360 -1.94 -14.53 -10.21
CA ASP A 360 -1.85 -15.47 -9.09
C ASP A 360 -3.19 -16.12 -8.76
N SER A 361 -4.28 -15.34 -8.77
CA SER A 361 -5.62 -15.87 -8.53
C SER A 361 -6.11 -16.82 -9.64
N GLU A 362 -5.74 -16.55 -10.90
CA GLU A 362 -6.22 -17.32 -12.06
C GLU A 362 -5.33 -18.54 -12.36
N ARG A 363 -4.03 -18.45 -12.10
CA ARG A 363 -3.02 -19.40 -12.58
C ARG A 363 -1.99 -19.82 -11.53
N GLY A 364 -1.99 -19.21 -10.35
CA GLY A 364 -0.99 -19.43 -9.30
C GLY A 364 0.30 -18.61 -9.51
N VAL A 365 0.96 -18.30 -8.39
CA VAL A 365 2.17 -17.46 -8.35
C VAL A 365 3.36 -18.04 -9.12
N HIS A 366 3.37 -19.37 -9.33
CA HIS A 366 4.39 -20.05 -10.12
C HIS A 366 4.34 -19.68 -11.62
N LYS A 367 3.22 -19.15 -12.12
CA LYS A 367 3.08 -18.66 -13.50
C LYS A 367 3.63 -17.23 -13.62
N ALA A 368 4.53 -17.00 -14.58
CA ALA A 368 5.05 -15.67 -14.91
C ALA A 368 3.92 -14.67 -15.27
N PRO A 369 3.83 -13.50 -14.60
CA PRO A 369 2.81 -12.47 -14.88
C PRO A 369 3.18 -11.62 -16.11
N ALA A 370 3.38 -12.30 -17.24
CA ALA A 370 3.65 -11.72 -18.56
C ALA A 370 2.70 -12.31 -19.61
N ASN A 371 2.61 -11.65 -20.76
CA ASN A 371 1.57 -11.84 -21.79
C ASN A 371 0.16 -11.46 -21.29
N GLU A 372 0.10 -10.64 -20.23
CA GLU A 372 -1.12 -10.19 -19.57
C GLU A 372 -1.57 -8.82 -20.10
N VAL A 373 -2.87 -8.65 -20.33
CA VAL A 373 -3.44 -7.38 -20.78
C VAL A 373 -3.46 -6.37 -19.64
N VAL A 374 -3.03 -5.14 -19.94
CA VAL A 374 -3.10 -4.00 -19.01
C VAL A 374 -4.47 -3.34 -19.15
N ARG A 375 -5.39 -3.63 -18.21
CA ARG A 375 -6.74 -3.05 -18.19
C ARG A 375 -6.67 -1.57 -17.83
N GLY A 376 -7.42 -0.73 -18.53
CA GLY A 376 -7.43 0.72 -18.33
C GLY A 376 -6.29 1.49 -19.01
N ALA A 377 -5.34 0.80 -19.65
CA ALA A 377 -4.33 1.44 -20.49
C ALA A 377 -4.91 1.74 -21.87
N VAL A 378 -4.87 3.01 -22.26
CA VAL A 378 -5.33 3.52 -23.56
C VAL A 378 -4.20 3.44 -24.59
N ASP A 379 -2.99 3.81 -24.19
CA ASP A 379 -1.79 3.82 -25.02
C ASP A 379 -0.54 3.74 -24.14
N LEU A 380 0.65 3.69 -24.75
CA LEU A 380 1.94 3.76 -24.06
C LEU A 380 2.58 5.14 -24.26
N GLU A 381 3.48 5.50 -23.35
CA GLU A 381 4.35 6.67 -23.53
C GLU A 381 5.17 6.55 -24.82
N LEU A 382 5.77 5.38 -25.02
CA LEU A 382 6.60 5.06 -26.17
C LEU A 382 6.26 3.65 -26.68
N GLN A 383 6.26 3.47 -27.99
CA GLN A 383 6.06 2.15 -28.59
C GLN A 383 7.41 1.45 -28.73
N ILE A 384 7.63 0.40 -27.93
CA ILE A 384 8.90 -0.32 -27.90
C ILE A 384 8.99 -1.32 -29.06
N THR A 385 10.01 -1.14 -29.88
CA THR A 385 10.35 -2.04 -30.98
C THR A 385 11.02 -3.32 -30.46
N ARG A 386 11.12 -4.34 -31.33
CA ARG A 386 11.82 -5.58 -30.98
C ARG A 386 13.30 -5.32 -30.64
N GLY A 387 14.00 -4.53 -31.46
CA GLY A 387 15.42 -4.25 -31.25
C GLY A 387 15.69 -3.48 -29.96
N GLU A 388 14.82 -2.55 -29.57
CA GLU A 388 14.92 -1.87 -28.27
C GLU A 388 14.67 -2.83 -27.11
N GLN A 389 13.68 -3.72 -27.23
CA GLN A 389 13.45 -4.74 -26.22
C GLN A 389 14.64 -5.71 -26.09
N ASP A 390 15.29 -6.07 -27.20
CA ASP A 390 16.48 -6.94 -27.19
C ASP A 390 17.64 -6.31 -26.40
N LEU A 391 17.69 -4.98 -26.28
CA LEU A 391 18.65 -4.25 -25.43
C LEU A 391 18.25 -4.19 -23.95
N LEU A 392 16.95 -4.13 -23.67
CA LEU A 392 16.39 -3.89 -22.34
C LEU A 392 16.14 -5.19 -21.55
N ASN A 393 15.71 -6.25 -22.23
CA ASN A 393 15.34 -7.49 -21.58
C ASN A 393 16.52 -8.19 -20.86
N PRO A 394 17.75 -8.25 -21.43
CA PRO A 394 18.92 -8.82 -20.74
C PRO A 394 19.26 -8.18 -19.39
N ILE A 395 18.88 -6.92 -19.19
CA ILE A 395 19.19 -6.13 -17.99
C ILE A 395 18.02 -6.04 -17.00
N GLY A 396 17.01 -6.91 -17.17
CA GLY A 396 15.88 -7.04 -16.24
C GLY A 396 14.79 -5.98 -16.39
N VAL A 397 14.75 -5.25 -17.51
CA VAL A 397 13.69 -4.25 -17.77
C VAL A 397 12.50 -4.93 -18.44
N ASN A 398 11.37 -4.99 -17.72
CA ASN A 398 10.14 -5.63 -18.20
C ASN A 398 9.37 -4.67 -19.11
N CYS A 399 9.38 -4.95 -20.40
CA CYS A 399 8.74 -4.10 -21.41
C CYS A 399 7.22 -4.29 -21.43
N ILE A 400 6.46 -3.19 -21.46
CA ILE A 400 5.04 -3.17 -21.78
C ILE A 400 4.91 -2.78 -23.26
N ARG A 401 4.13 -3.54 -24.04
CA ARG A 401 4.06 -3.40 -25.50
C ARG A 401 2.63 -3.42 -26.02
N SER A 402 2.38 -2.62 -27.05
CA SER A 402 1.14 -2.68 -27.81
C SER A 402 1.26 -3.71 -28.93
N PHE A 403 0.27 -4.60 -29.02
CA PHE A 403 0.18 -5.58 -30.09
C PHE A 403 -1.11 -5.35 -30.89
N PRO A 404 -1.03 -5.08 -32.21
CA PRO A 404 -2.22 -4.94 -33.05
C PRO A 404 -3.18 -6.11 -32.89
N GLY A 405 -4.46 -5.82 -32.68
CA GLY A 405 -5.53 -6.83 -32.48
C GLY A 405 -5.48 -7.60 -31.16
N ARG A 406 -4.43 -7.45 -30.36
CA ARG A 406 -4.34 -8.09 -29.04
C ARG A 406 -4.46 -7.06 -27.92
N GLY A 407 -4.03 -5.82 -28.10
CA GLY A 407 -4.01 -4.75 -27.07
C GLY A 407 -2.67 -4.63 -26.35
N ILE A 408 -2.61 -3.79 -25.32
CA ILE A 408 -1.40 -3.50 -24.53
C ILE A 408 -1.14 -4.64 -23.53
N ARG A 409 0.09 -5.16 -23.51
CA ARG A 409 0.50 -6.26 -22.63
C ARG A 409 1.81 -6.01 -21.92
N VAL A 410 1.90 -6.56 -20.71
CA VAL A 410 3.18 -6.82 -20.06
C VAL A 410 3.91 -7.91 -20.84
N TRP A 411 5.13 -7.64 -21.29
CA TRP A 411 5.94 -8.50 -22.15
C TRP A 411 7.33 -8.78 -21.56
N GLY A 412 7.38 -9.00 -20.24
CA GLY A 412 8.57 -9.40 -19.48
C GLY A 412 8.20 -9.78 -18.05
N ALA A 413 8.95 -10.72 -17.46
CA ALA A 413 8.78 -11.17 -16.07
C ALA A 413 10.13 -11.50 -15.41
N ARG A 414 11.12 -10.61 -15.56
CA ARG A 414 12.44 -10.70 -14.95
C ARG A 414 12.54 -9.84 -13.69
N THR A 415 13.37 -10.28 -12.76
CA THR A 415 13.83 -9.47 -11.63
C THR A 415 15.00 -8.59 -12.06
N LEU A 416 15.50 -7.76 -11.15
CA LEU A 416 16.71 -6.97 -11.34
C LEU A 416 18.00 -7.75 -11.04
N SER A 417 17.91 -9.04 -10.72
CA SER A 417 19.05 -9.85 -10.29
C SER A 417 19.99 -10.21 -11.44
N SER A 418 21.30 -10.15 -11.16
CA SER A 418 22.36 -10.69 -12.02
C SER A 418 22.47 -12.22 -11.94
N ASP A 419 21.96 -12.84 -10.86
CA ASP A 419 21.99 -14.28 -10.64
C ASP A 419 20.98 -15.01 -11.56
N PRO A 420 21.43 -15.92 -12.45
CA PRO A 420 20.54 -16.72 -13.30
C PRO A 420 19.50 -17.54 -12.53
N ALA A 421 19.76 -17.94 -11.28
CA ALA A 421 18.82 -18.68 -10.45
C ALA A 421 17.58 -17.83 -10.09
N TRP A 422 17.78 -16.52 -9.90
CA TRP A 422 16.74 -15.56 -9.49
C TRP A 422 16.27 -14.64 -10.62
N ARG A 423 16.66 -14.94 -11.87
CA ARG A 423 16.33 -14.14 -13.05
C ARG A 423 14.84 -13.87 -13.22
N TYR A 424 13.99 -14.84 -12.89
CA TYR A 424 12.56 -14.78 -13.18
C TYR A 424 11.73 -14.40 -11.95
N LEU A 425 10.81 -13.47 -12.15
CA LEU A 425 9.95 -12.91 -11.12
C LEU A 425 9.06 -13.97 -10.47
N ASN A 426 8.42 -14.84 -11.26
CA ASN A 426 7.58 -15.91 -10.72
C ASN A 426 8.37 -16.89 -9.85
N ILE A 427 9.65 -17.10 -10.13
CA ILE A 427 10.49 -17.96 -9.28
C ILE A 427 10.67 -17.28 -7.92
N ARG A 428 11.11 -16.02 -7.87
CA ARG A 428 11.28 -15.33 -6.58
C ARG A 428 9.97 -15.24 -5.80
N ARG A 429 8.87 -14.85 -6.45
CA ARG A 429 7.55 -14.75 -5.80
C ARG A 429 7.04 -16.11 -5.30
N TYR A 430 7.29 -17.19 -6.05
CA TYR A 430 6.92 -18.54 -5.62
C TYR A 430 7.75 -19.01 -4.42
N PHE A 431 9.04 -18.68 -4.36
CA PHE A 431 9.84 -18.94 -3.16
C PHE A 431 9.34 -18.16 -1.94
N ASN A 432 9.00 -16.87 -2.08
CA ASN A 432 8.39 -16.11 -0.98
C ASN A 432 7.10 -16.77 -0.48
N TYR A 433 6.23 -17.20 -1.40
CA TYR A 433 5.00 -17.93 -1.07
C TYR A 433 5.28 -19.22 -0.29
N LEU A 434 6.24 -20.03 -0.73
CA LEU A 434 6.57 -21.29 -0.05
C LEU A 434 7.21 -21.07 1.32
N GLU A 435 8.17 -20.15 1.40
CA GLU A 435 8.87 -19.79 2.63
C GLU A 435 7.86 -19.34 3.70
N GLU A 436 6.96 -18.43 3.34
CA GLU A 436 5.95 -17.89 4.26
C GLU A 436 4.87 -18.92 4.64
N SER A 437 4.39 -19.71 3.66
CA SER A 437 3.42 -20.79 3.94
C SER A 437 3.98 -21.82 4.92
N ILE A 438 5.25 -22.23 4.72
CA ILE A 438 5.92 -23.18 5.61
C ILE A 438 6.17 -22.55 6.97
N LEU A 439 6.60 -21.29 7.04
CA LEU A 439 6.82 -20.57 8.30
C LEU A 439 5.55 -20.54 9.15
N ILE A 440 4.42 -20.11 8.59
CA ILE A 440 3.13 -20.05 9.29
C ILE A 440 2.63 -21.46 9.62
N GLY A 441 2.69 -22.39 8.66
CA GLY A 441 2.19 -23.75 8.80
C GLY A 441 2.97 -24.62 9.80
N THR A 442 4.21 -24.24 10.13
CA THR A 442 5.08 -24.97 11.06
C THR A 442 5.29 -24.29 12.42
N GLN A 443 4.57 -23.20 12.73
CA GLN A 443 4.68 -22.52 14.05
C GLN A 443 4.46 -23.46 15.24
N TRP A 444 3.65 -24.52 15.08
CA TRP A 444 3.41 -25.53 16.13
C TRP A 444 4.66 -26.32 16.53
N VAL A 445 5.74 -26.30 15.73
CA VAL A 445 7.01 -27.00 16.02
C VAL A 445 7.74 -26.37 17.20
N VAL A 446 7.53 -25.08 17.45
CA VAL A 446 8.20 -24.35 18.51
C VAL A 446 7.79 -24.91 19.88
N PHE A 447 8.78 -25.18 20.74
CA PHE A 447 8.64 -25.80 22.07
C PHE A 447 8.17 -27.27 22.09
N GLU A 448 8.10 -27.95 20.94
CA GLU A 448 7.91 -29.39 20.91
C GLU A 448 9.21 -30.13 21.33
N PRO A 449 9.11 -31.36 21.89
CA PRO A 449 10.28 -32.18 22.17
C PRO A 449 11.10 -32.43 20.90
N ASN A 450 12.39 -32.08 20.91
CA ASN A 450 13.29 -32.30 19.79
C ASN A 450 13.72 -33.78 19.69
N ASP A 451 12.83 -34.61 19.15
CA ASP A 451 13.00 -36.05 18.97
C ASP A 451 12.72 -36.50 17.53
N HIS A 452 12.98 -37.77 17.23
CA HIS A 452 12.71 -38.36 15.92
C HIS A 452 11.24 -38.28 15.50
N ASN A 453 10.30 -38.21 16.46
CA ASN A 453 8.88 -38.08 16.15
C ASN A 453 8.56 -36.68 15.61
N LEU A 454 9.14 -35.63 16.20
CA LEU A 454 9.04 -34.27 15.71
C LEU A 454 9.58 -34.16 14.29
N TRP A 455 10.79 -34.67 14.04
CA TRP A 455 11.40 -34.63 12.71
C TRP A 455 10.53 -35.34 11.66
N ALA A 456 9.98 -36.50 12.01
CA ALA A 456 9.07 -37.22 11.13
C ALA A 456 7.75 -36.46 10.88
N ARG A 457 7.21 -35.74 11.87
CA ARG A 457 6.02 -34.87 11.70
C ARG A 457 6.33 -33.71 10.76
N ILE A 458 7.47 -33.02 10.93
CA ILE A 458 7.92 -31.93 10.05
C ILE A 458 7.99 -32.41 8.61
N ARG A 459 8.74 -33.52 8.36
CA ARG A 459 8.87 -34.08 7.01
C ARG A 459 7.52 -34.41 6.38
N ARG A 460 6.61 -35.03 7.14
CA ARG A 460 5.27 -35.40 6.63
C ARG A 460 4.44 -34.18 6.23
N ASN A 461 4.40 -33.13 7.06
CA ASN A 461 3.59 -31.95 6.75
C ASN A 461 4.13 -31.16 5.56
N VAL A 462 5.43 -30.89 5.54
CA VAL A 462 6.07 -30.17 4.43
C VAL A 462 5.95 -30.98 3.14
N SER A 463 6.16 -32.30 3.19
CA SER A 463 5.98 -33.16 2.01
C SER A 463 4.53 -33.20 1.52
N ALA A 464 3.55 -33.19 2.44
CA ALA A 464 2.13 -33.14 2.09
C ALA A 464 1.74 -31.81 1.40
N PHE A 465 2.39 -30.71 1.77
CA PHE A 465 2.23 -29.43 1.09
C PHE A 465 2.87 -29.44 -0.31
N LEU A 466 4.14 -29.82 -0.40
CA LEU A 466 4.89 -29.81 -1.66
C LEU A 466 4.33 -30.79 -2.71
N VAL A 467 3.75 -31.92 -2.30
CA VAL A 467 3.07 -32.81 -3.25
C VAL A 467 1.81 -32.17 -3.85
N ASN A 468 1.11 -31.31 -3.11
CA ASN A 468 -0.02 -30.56 -3.65
C ASN A 468 0.46 -29.50 -4.64
N GLU A 469 1.53 -28.78 -4.31
CA GLU A 469 2.15 -27.82 -5.23
C GLU A 469 2.65 -28.48 -6.54
N TRP A 470 3.24 -29.68 -6.44
CA TRP A 470 3.62 -30.47 -7.61
C TRP A 470 2.39 -30.90 -8.45
N ARG A 471 1.33 -31.39 -7.81
CA ARG A 471 0.07 -31.77 -8.49
C ARG A 471 -0.60 -30.57 -9.19
N ASN A 472 -0.45 -29.38 -8.63
CA ASN A 472 -0.93 -28.13 -9.21
C ASN A 472 -0.04 -27.60 -10.34
N GLY A 473 1.06 -28.29 -10.67
CA GLY A 473 1.96 -27.94 -11.76
C GLY A 473 2.96 -26.83 -11.43
N ALA A 474 3.12 -26.48 -10.15
CA ALA A 474 4.08 -25.47 -9.72
C ALA A 474 5.53 -25.98 -9.69
N LEU A 475 5.71 -27.29 -9.49
CA LEU A 475 7.01 -27.96 -9.47
C LEU A 475 7.21 -28.82 -10.71
N PHE A 476 8.45 -28.84 -11.23
CA PHE A 476 8.87 -29.61 -12.39
C PHE A 476 9.37 -30.99 -11.98
N GLY A 477 8.94 -32.03 -12.69
CA GLY A 477 9.36 -33.41 -12.46
C GLY A 477 8.23 -34.39 -12.79
N GLN A 478 8.58 -35.59 -13.25
CA GLN A 478 7.58 -36.64 -13.55
C GLN A 478 7.11 -37.36 -12.28
N SER A 479 7.89 -37.27 -11.20
CA SER A 479 7.56 -37.81 -9.88
C SER A 479 7.88 -36.79 -8.77
N PRO A 480 7.27 -36.92 -7.57
CA PRO A 480 7.58 -36.06 -6.43
C PRO A 480 9.07 -36.02 -6.08
N ASP A 481 9.77 -37.16 -6.15
CA ASP A 481 11.20 -37.26 -5.81
C ASP A 481 12.12 -36.52 -6.78
N GLN A 482 11.65 -36.25 -8.01
CA GLN A 482 12.34 -35.37 -8.96
C GLN A 482 12.02 -33.89 -8.74
N ALA A 483 10.87 -33.61 -8.12
CA ALA A 483 10.33 -32.27 -7.97
C ALA A 483 10.77 -31.58 -6.68
N TYR A 484 10.90 -32.33 -5.58
CA TYR A 484 11.35 -31.79 -4.29
C TYR A 484 11.97 -32.86 -3.38
N TYR A 485 12.69 -32.42 -2.36
CA TYR A 485 13.08 -33.24 -1.21
C TYR A 485 12.85 -32.48 0.10
N VAL A 486 12.61 -33.23 1.18
CA VAL A 486 12.49 -32.71 2.54
C VAL A 486 13.31 -33.59 3.48
N LYS A 487 14.40 -33.04 4.00
CA LYS A 487 15.34 -33.75 4.88
C LYS A 487 15.33 -33.15 6.28
N CYS A 488 14.92 -33.95 7.25
CA CYS A 488 14.95 -33.62 8.68
C CYS A 488 15.14 -34.94 9.41
N ASP A 489 16.39 -35.24 9.72
CA ASP A 489 16.90 -36.51 10.28
C ASP A 489 18.17 -36.26 11.11
N GLU A 490 18.80 -37.34 11.58
CA GLU A 490 20.03 -37.29 12.39
C GLU A 490 21.21 -36.63 11.68
N GLU A 491 21.27 -36.66 10.34
CA GLU A 491 22.35 -36.01 9.59
C GLU A 491 22.20 -34.50 9.62
N THR A 492 20.97 -34.01 9.47
CA THR A 492 20.64 -32.57 9.61
C THR A 492 20.58 -32.10 11.07
N ASN A 493 20.34 -33.02 12.02
CA ASN A 493 20.16 -32.74 13.44
C ASN A 493 21.09 -33.61 14.32
N PRO A 494 22.41 -33.39 14.26
CA PRO A 494 23.36 -34.09 15.13
C PRO A 494 23.11 -33.72 16.61
N PRO A 495 23.59 -34.52 17.58
CA PRO A 495 23.40 -34.27 19.00
C PRO A 495 23.78 -32.85 19.44
N GLU A 496 24.84 -32.29 18.86
CA GLU A 496 25.29 -30.92 19.12
C GLU A 496 24.23 -29.86 18.74
N SER A 497 23.48 -30.07 17.66
CA SER A 497 22.38 -29.18 17.25
C SER A 497 21.18 -29.33 18.17
N VAL A 498 20.88 -30.57 18.57
CA VAL A 498 19.78 -30.90 19.48
C VAL A 498 20.03 -30.31 20.87
N ASP A 499 21.26 -30.41 21.37
CA ASP A 499 21.69 -29.84 22.66
C ASP A 499 21.60 -28.30 22.66
N LEU A 500 21.76 -27.66 21.49
CA LEU A 500 21.52 -26.24 21.29
C LEU A 500 20.03 -25.88 21.12
N GLY A 501 19.13 -26.86 21.16
CA GLY A 501 17.69 -26.67 20.99
C GLY A 501 17.29 -26.32 19.55
N ARG A 502 18.09 -26.69 18.54
CA ARG A 502 17.84 -26.37 17.14
C ARG A 502 17.32 -27.59 16.36
N VAL A 503 16.33 -27.35 15.51
CA VAL A 503 15.85 -28.30 14.50
C VAL A 503 16.12 -27.71 13.12
N VAL A 504 16.85 -28.44 12.28
CA VAL A 504 17.17 -28.08 10.90
C VAL A 504 16.39 -29.02 9.98
N CYS A 505 15.65 -28.42 9.05
CA CYS A 505 14.97 -29.12 7.98
C CYS A 505 15.43 -28.51 6.65
N GLU A 506 16.11 -29.30 5.83
CA GLU A 506 16.53 -28.91 4.49
C GLU A 506 15.43 -29.23 3.48
N ILE A 507 15.07 -28.25 2.66
CA ILE A 507 14.03 -28.38 1.65
C ILE A 507 14.60 -27.93 0.32
N GLY A 508 14.55 -28.80 -0.69
CA GLY A 508 14.89 -28.45 -2.06
C GLY A 508 13.71 -28.63 -2.98
N ILE A 509 13.55 -27.73 -3.95
CA ILE A 509 12.45 -27.74 -4.93
C ILE A 509 12.98 -27.48 -6.35
N ALA A 510 12.28 -28.00 -7.34
CA ALA A 510 12.49 -27.71 -8.75
C ALA A 510 11.30 -26.88 -9.29
N PRO A 511 11.36 -25.54 -9.31
CA PRO A 511 10.26 -24.72 -9.79
C PRO A 511 10.15 -24.77 -11.33
N VAL A 512 8.93 -24.63 -11.86
CA VAL A 512 8.72 -24.50 -13.30
C VAL A 512 9.25 -23.15 -13.81
N LYS A 513 10.18 -23.20 -14.77
CA LYS A 513 10.74 -22.00 -15.41
C LYS A 513 9.93 -21.61 -16.65
N PRO A 514 9.72 -20.30 -16.91
CA PRO A 514 8.94 -19.87 -18.08
C PRO A 514 9.70 -20.08 -19.39
N ALA A 515 8.98 -20.48 -20.45
CA ALA A 515 9.50 -20.54 -21.80
C ALA A 515 9.50 -19.15 -22.46
N GLU A 516 10.56 -18.38 -22.22
CA GLU A 516 10.70 -17.01 -22.74
C GLU A 516 11.02 -16.96 -24.25
N PHE A 517 11.76 -17.95 -24.75
CA PHE A 517 12.16 -18.04 -26.16
C PHE A 517 11.63 -19.33 -26.77
N VAL A 518 10.84 -19.22 -27.83
CA VAL A 518 10.34 -20.37 -28.62
C VAL A 518 10.97 -20.28 -29.99
N ILE A 519 11.81 -21.27 -30.33
CA ILE A 519 12.60 -21.29 -31.57
C ILE A 519 12.08 -22.44 -32.44
N PHE A 520 11.37 -22.11 -33.52
CA PHE A 520 11.02 -23.07 -34.57
C PHE A 520 12.16 -23.13 -35.59
N ARG A 521 12.78 -24.31 -35.76
CA ARG A 521 13.79 -24.55 -36.79
C ARG A 521 13.11 -25.22 -37.99
N LEU A 522 13.03 -24.50 -39.11
CA LEU A 522 12.46 -24.99 -40.35
C LEU A 522 13.61 -25.43 -41.27
N ALA A 523 13.60 -26.68 -41.70
CA ALA A 523 14.53 -27.21 -42.68
C ALA A 523 13.75 -27.69 -43.91
N GLN A 524 14.25 -27.39 -45.10
CA GLN A 524 13.77 -28.03 -46.31
C GLN A 524 14.42 -29.41 -46.40
N PHE A 525 13.61 -30.47 -46.34
CA PHE A 525 14.08 -31.84 -46.48
C PHE A 525 13.82 -32.34 -47.91
N SER A 526 14.87 -32.76 -48.61
CA SER A 526 14.75 -33.53 -49.86
C SER A 526 14.41 -34.97 -49.50
N SER A 527 13.27 -35.47 -49.97
CA SER A 527 12.80 -36.83 -49.68
C SER A 527 13.83 -37.88 -50.12
N GLY A 528 14.61 -38.40 -49.17
CA GLY A 528 15.55 -39.51 -49.37
C GLY A 528 16.73 -39.47 -48.40
N GLY A 529 16.54 -39.96 -47.18
CA GLY A 529 17.61 -40.08 -46.17
C GLY A 529 17.20 -39.48 -44.83
N GLY A 530 16.14 -40.02 -44.23
CA GLY A 530 15.71 -39.64 -42.90
C GLY A 530 16.61 -40.27 -41.86
N GLU A 531 17.76 -39.68 -41.61
CA GLU A 531 18.45 -39.78 -40.32
C GLU A 531 18.70 -38.34 -39.87
N LEU A 532 17.86 -37.89 -38.93
CA LEU A 532 18.22 -36.79 -38.06
C LEU A 532 19.23 -37.41 -37.08
N ASP A 533 20.52 -37.15 -37.27
CA ASP A 533 21.50 -37.38 -36.20
C ASP A 533 21.05 -36.54 -35.00
N GLU A 534 20.70 -37.22 -33.91
CA GLU A 534 20.15 -36.68 -32.66
C GLU A 534 21.07 -35.66 -31.97
#